data_AF-A0A1C1A7R5-F1
#
_entry.id   AF-A0A1C1A7R5-F1
#
_cell.length_a   1.000
_cell.length_b   1.000
_cell.length_c   1.000
_cell.angle_alpha   90.00
_cell.angle_beta   90.00
_cell.angle_gamma   90.00
#
_symmetry.space_group_name_H-M   'P 1'
#
loop_
_entity.id
_entity.type
_entity.pdbx_description
1 polymer ?
#
loop_
_entity_poly.entity_id
_entity_poly.type
_entity_poly.pdbx_seq_one_letter_code
_entity_poly.pdbx_strand_id
1 'polypeptide(L)'
;MFELAIKGWSLDKDLQIIQADVHMSVEDSVIIEEPLCIDVGLPALLYSALHDTAPNRFAPADEWEKMPFFVCGCGDPECRGFSFVVHHEADEHIQLSYVEERTNGTYRELETHVIPSQEYRKQIADIGETYLRFIADLDYRPYFGNTVKVVEELVEQIHLTLRSE
;
A
#
# COMPACT_ATOMS: atom_id res chain seq x y z
N MET A 1 1.01 -2.66 -18.64
CA MET A 1 0.46 -3.70 -17.73
C MET A 1 1.02 -3.42 -16.36
N PHE A 2 0.16 -3.32 -15.35
CA PHE A 2 0.57 -3.07 -13.97
C PHE A 2 0.85 -4.40 -13.28
N GLU A 3 1.96 -4.51 -12.56
CA GLU A 3 2.24 -5.66 -11.71
C GLU A 3 2.70 -5.16 -10.34
N LEU A 4 2.01 -5.61 -9.30
CA LEU A 4 2.43 -5.49 -7.91
C LEU A 4 2.42 -6.87 -7.27
N ALA A 5 3.61 -7.40 -7.01
CA ALA A 5 3.81 -8.69 -6.39
C ALA A 5 4.53 -8.55 -5.05
N ILE A 6 4.00 -9.22 -4.03
CA ILE A 6 4.58 -9.26 -2.68
C ILE A 6 4.84 -10.71 -2.31
N LYS A 7 6.11 -11.07 -2.10
CA LYS A 7 6.56 -12.46 -1.88
C LYS A 7 7.48 -12.57 -0.68
N GLY A 8 7.61 -13.78 -0.12
CA GLY A 8 8.53 -14.00 1.00
C GLY A 8 8.09 -13.34 2.31
N TRP A 9 6.78 -13.25 2.55
CA TRP A 9 6.20 -12.70 3.78
C TRP A 9 6.83 -13.28 5.04
N SER A 10 7.28 -12.40 5.93
CA SER A 10 7.92 -12.74 7.18
C SER A 10 7.54 -11.76 8.28
N LEU A 11 7.49 -12.24 9.52
CA LEU A 11 7.27 -11.40 10.70
C LEU A 11 8.61 -11.20 11.40
N ASP A 12 9.05 -9.95 11.52
CA ASP A 12 10.08 -9.57 12.49
C ASP A 12 9.41 -9.49 13.86
N LYS A 13 9.74 -10.45 14.73
CA LYS A 13 9.11 -10.58 16.05
C LYS A 13 9.55 -9.50 17.03
N ASP A 14 10.76 -8.96 16.85
CA ASP A 14 11.33 -7.97 17.75
C ASP A 14 10.72 -6.59 17.46
N LEU A 15 10.54 -6.28 16.17
CA LEU A 15 9.97 -5.01 15.71
C LEU A 15 8.45 -5.05 15.53
N GLN A 16 7.84 -6.24 15.52
CA GLN A 16 6.40 -6.44 15.23
C GLN A 16 6.00 -5.84 13.89
N ILE A 17 6.81 -6.12 12.85
CA ILE A 17 6.58 -5.66 11.48
C ILE A 17 6.56 -6.84 10.51
N ILE A 18 5.78 -6.70 9.45
CA ILE A 18 5.69 -7.69 8.37
C ILE A 18 6.49 -7.20 7.17
N GLN A 19 7.47 -8.00 6.79
CA GLN A 19 8.37 -7.72 5.68
C GLN A 19 8.16 -8.70 4.54
N ALA A 20 8.37 -8.23 3.32
CA ALA A 20 8.34 -9.05 2.13
C ALA A 20 9.15 -8.40 1.00
N ASP A 21 9.53 -9.20 0.02
CA ASP A 21 10.09 -8.70 -1.24
C ASP A 21 8.95 -8.08 -2.05
N VAL A 22 9.09 -6.78 -2.37
CA VAL A 22 8.13 -6.03 -3.19
C VAL A 22 8.69 -5.86 -4.59
N HIS A 23 7.92 -6.31 -5.57
CA HIS A 23 8.12 -5.97 -6.97
C HIS A 23 6.94 -5.15 -7.45
N MET A 24 7.20 -3.94 -7.95
CA MET A 24 6.19 -3.08 -8.55
C MET A 24 6.69 -2.57 -9.89
N SER A 25 5.93 -2.81 -10.94
CA SER A 25 6.22 -2.33 -12.29
C SER A 25 4.95 -1.87 -13.01
N VAL A 26 5.13 -0.90 -13.91
CA VAL A 26 4.08 -0.47 -14.84
C VAL A 26 4.68 -0.46 -16.24
N GLU A 27 4.11 -1.27 -17.12
CA GLU A 27 4.63 -1.51 -18.47
C GLU A 27 6.06 -2.04 -18.42
N ASP A 28 7.04 -1.29 -18.95
CA ASP A 28 8.46 -1.67 -18.95
C ASP A 28 9.26 -0.93 -17.86
N SER A 29 8.59 -0.16 -16.99
CA SER A 29 9.22 0.61 -15.91
C SER A 29 9.14 -0.14 -14.58
N VAL A 30 10.29 -0.52 -14.02
CA VAL A 30 10.39 -1.09 -12.66
C VAL A 30 10.51 0.06 -11.67
N ILE A 31 9.50 0.19 -10.80
CA ILE A 31 9.41 1.26 -9.80
C ILE A 31 10.01 0.77 -8.47
N ILE A 32 9.71 -0.47 -8.07
CA ILE A 32 10.19 -1.09 -6.83
C ILE A 32 10.69 -2.50 -7.11
N GLU A 33 11.86 -2.82 -6.56
CA GLU A 33 12.42 -4.17 -6.53
C GLU A 33 13.34 -4.32 -5.29
N GLU A 34 12.75 -4.33 -4.10
CA GLU A 34 13.48 -4.43 -2.84
C GLU A 34 12.62 -5.01 -1.68
N PRO A 35 13.24 -5.56 -0.62
CA PRO A 35 12.53 -5.98 0.59
C PRO A 35 12.06 -4.77 1.42
N LEU A 36 10.77 -4.74 1.77
CA LEU A 36 10.12 -3.62 2.45
C LEU A 36 9.19 -4.09 3.58
N CYS A 37 8.90 -3.19 4.52
CA CYS A 37 7.77 -3.31 5.44
C CYS A 37 6.47 -3.09 4.68
N ILE A 38 5.53 -4.02 4.83
CA ILE A 38 4.27 -4.03 4.08
C ILE A 38 3.12 -3.52 4.92
N ASP A 39 3.05 -3.97 6.18
CA ASP A 39 1.94 -3.77 7.09
C ASP A 39 1.66 -2.31 7.48
N VAL A 40 2.70 -1.48 7.59
CA VAL A 40 2.56 -0.06 7.97
C VAL A 40 1.74 0.71 6.92
N GLY A 41 2.04 0.51 5.64
CA GLY A 41 1.41 1.21 4.52
C GLY A 41 0.24 0.45 3.88
N LEU A 42 0.04 -0.83 4.22
CA LEU A 42 -0.98 -1.68 3.61
C LEU A 42 -2.41 -1.11 3.72
N PRO A 43 -2.86 -0.54 4.86
CA PRO A 43 -4.17 0.11 4.93
C PRO A 43 -4.32 1.24 3.90
N ALA A 44 -3.31 2.10 3.75
CA ALA A 44 -3.32 3.19 2.77
C ALA A 44 -3.37 2.66 1.33
N LEU A 45 -2.60 1.61 1.03
CA LEU A 45 -2.60 0.94 -0.27
C LEU A 45 -3.99 0.39 -0.61
N LEU A 46 -4.63 -0.33 0.32
CA LEU A 46 -5.99 -0.85 0.14
C LEU A 46 -7.02 0.27 -0.03
N TYR A 47 -6.92 1.31 0.79
CA TYR A 47 -7.81 2.47 0.73
C TYR A 47 -7.69 3.20 -0.62
N SER A 48 -6.48 3.27 -1.19
CA SER A 48 -6.24 3.86 -2.50
C SER A 48 -6.96 3.15 -3.66
N ALA A 49 -7.35 1.88 -3.49
CA ALA A 49 -8.13 1.15 -4.49
C ALA A 49 -9.58 1.65 -4.59
N LEU A 50 -10.05 2.41 -3.60
CA LEU A 50 -11.41 2.94 -3.49
C LEU A 50 -11.47 4.47 -3.49
N HIS A 51 -10.37 5.12 -3.12
CA HIS A 51 -10.34 6.56 -2.87
C HIS A 51 -9.10 7.21 -3.48
N ASP A 52 -9.23 8.50 -3.78
CA ASP A 52 -8.07 9.36 -4.02
C ASP A 52 -7.22 9.44 -2.76
N THR A 53 -5.90 9.34 -2.93
CA THR A 53 -4.95 9.36 -1.81
C THR A 53 -3.74 10.21 -2.13
N ALA A 54 -3.17 10.84 -1.09
CA ALA A 54 -1.92 11.55 -1.16
C ALA A 54 -1.10 11.24 0.11
N PRO A 55 0.20 10.89 -0.04
CA PRO A 55 1.01 10.46 1.09
C PRO A 55 1.51 11.65 1.90
N ASN A 56 1.65 11.43 3.20
CA ASN A 56 2.34 12.26 4.16
C ASN A 56 3.03 11.36 5.20
N ARG A 57 4.29 11.00 4.97
CA ARG A 57 5.14 10.18 5.84
C ARG A 57 5.37 10.78 7.23
N PHE A 58 5.08 12.07 7.40
CA PHE A 58 5.18 12.75 8.69
C PHE A 58 3.85 12.77 9.44
N ALA A 59 2.79 12.19 8.87
CA ALA A 59 1.51 12.07 9.54
C ALA A 59 1.61 11.06 10.71
N PRO A 60 0.81 11.25 11.77
CA PRO A 60 0.75 10.29 12.87
C PRO A 60 0.06 8.98 12.44
N ALA A 61 0.24 7.93 13.24
CA ALA A 61 -0.26 6.58 12.94
C ALA A 61 -1.79 6.47 12.77
N ASP A 62 -2.55 7.37 13.40
CA ASP A 62 -4.00 7.44 13.29
C ASP A 62 -4.49 8.14 12.01
N GLU A 63 -3.60 8.81 11.28
CA GLU A 63 -3.80 9.29 9.90
C GLU A 63 -3.23 8.27 8.89
N TRP A 64 -3.54 6.99 9.11
CA TRP A 64 -2.99 5.85 8.37
C TRP A 64 -3.25 5.95 6.86
N GLU A 65 -4.32 6.63 6.42
CA GLU A 65 -4.68 6.83 5.00
C GLU A 65 -3.59 7.60 4.23
N LYS A 66 -2.75 8.33 4.94
CA LYS A 66 -1.65 9.13 4.38
C LYS A 66 -0.30 8.42 4.45
N MET A 67 -0.22 7.22 5.01
CA MET A 67 1.06 6.52 5.10
C MET A 67 1.57 6.16 3.69
N PRO A 68 2.90 6.24 3.45
CA PRO A 68 3.51 5.64 2.27
C PRO A 68 3.12 4.16 2.17
N PHE A 69 2.88 3.66 0.96
CA PHE A 69 2.42 2.28 0.76
C PHE A 69 3.45 1.26 1.21
N PHE A 70 4.73 1.56 1.04
CA PHE A 70 5.83 0.70 1.48
C PHE A 70 6.87 1.54 2.22
N VAL A 71 7.37 1.03 3.33
CA VAL A 71 8.41 1.69 4.16
C VAL A 71 9.59 0.74 4.29
N CYS A 72 10.82 1.25 4.40
CA CYS A 72 11.97 0.38 4.49
C CYS A 72 11.99 -0.43 5.80
N GLY A 73 12.66 -1.59 5.76
CA GLY A 73 12.62 -2.69 6.73
C GLY A 73 12.93 -2.39 8.21
N CYS A 74 13.21 -1.14 8.58
CA CYS A 74 13.55 -0.74 9.94
C CYS A 74 12.32 -0.58 10.86
N GLY A 75 11.11 -0.44 10.29
CA GLY A 75 9.88 -0.12 11.04
C GLY A 75 9.80 1.31 11.61
N ASP A 76 10.80 2.15 11.34
CA ASP A 76 10.84 3.56 11.75
C ASP A 76 9.97 4.41 10.80
N PRO A 77 9.01 5.21 11.32
CA PRO A 77 8.24 6.15 10.50
C PRO A 77 9.08 7.19 9.74
N GLU A 78 10.32 7.47 10.18
CA GLU A 78 11.25 8.37 9.47
C GLU A 78 12.05 7.68 8.36
N CYS A 79 11.92 6.36 8.21
CA CYS A 79 12.64 5.62 7.19
C CYS A 79 12.18 5.94 5.77
N ARG A 80 13.00 5.52 4.79
CA ARG A 80 12.68 5.67 3.38
C ARG A 80 11.34 5.00 3.07
N GLY A 81 10.44 5.72 2.43
CA GLY A 81 9.17 5.20 1.94
C GLY A 81 9.08 5.27 0.42
N PHE A 82 8.26 4.40 -0.15
CA PHE A 82 7.77 4.50 -1.50
C PHE A 82 6.35 5.03 -1.45
N SER A 83 6.22 6.27 -1.91
CA SER A 83 5.02 7.09 -1.71
C SER A 83 4.34 7.33 -3.04
N PHE A 84 3.04 7.15 -3.06
CA PHE A 84 2.25 7.25 -4.28
C PHE A 84 1.03 8.14 -4.06
N VAL A 85 0.74 8.97 -5.05
CA VAL A 85 -0.54 9.67 -5.17
C VAL A 85 -1.43 8.86 -6.10
N VAL A 86 -2.66 8.62 -5.68
CA VAL A 86 -3.66 7.88 -6.46
C VAL A 86 -4.82 8.80 -6.74
N HIS A 87 -5.19 8.93 -8.02
CA HIS A 87 -6.36 9.67 -8.46
C HIS A 87 -7.23 8.79 -9.34
N HIS A 88 -8.53 8.68 -9.04
CA HIS A 88 -9.48 7.89 -9.82
C HIS A 88 -10.06 8.74 -10.96
N GLU A 89 -9.77 8.35 -12.19
CA GLU A 89 -10.24 9.01 -13.41
C GLU A 89 -11.43 8.25 -14.02
N ALA A 90 -12.60 8.90 -14.04
CA ALA A 90 -13.79 8.45 -14.77
C ALA A 90 -14.18 6.96 -14.54
N ASP A 91 -14.12 6.51 -13.28
CA ASP A 91 -14.39 5.15 -12.75
C ASP A 91 -13.55 3.99 -13.34
N GLU A 92 -13.08 4.10 -14.58
CA GLU A 92 -12.41 3.05 -15.35
C GLU A 92 -10.88 3.05 -15.20
N HIS A 93 -10.28 4.19 -14.86
CA HIS A 93 -8.83 4.33 -14.76
C HIS A 93 -8.40 4.95 -13.43
N ILE A 94 -7.17 4.64 -13.04
CA ILE A 94 -6.46 5.24 -11.92
C ILE A 94 -5.19 5.86 -12.46
N GLN A 95 -4.95 7.13 -12.14
CA GLN A 95 -3.64 7.75 -12.26
C GLN A 95 -2.84 7.47 -10.98
N LEU A 96 -1.69 6.80 -11.15
CA LEU A 96 -0.76 6.45 -10.09
C LEU A 96 0.54 7.23 -10.29
N SER A 97 0.83 8.17 -9.40
CA SER A 97 2.05 8.97 -9.44
C SER A 97 3.01 8.52 -8.33
N TYR A 98 4.20 8.08 -8.70
CA TYR A 98 5.31 7.90 -7.75
C TYR A 98 5.87 9.27 -7.37
N VAL A 99 5.96 9.55 -6.08
CA VAL A 99 6.34 10.87 -5.57
C VAL A 99 7.42 10.82 -4.52
N GLU A 100 8.17 11.92 -4.42
CA GLU A 100 9.10 12.21 -3.34
C GLU A 100 8.52 13.28 -2.42
N GLU A 101 8.20 12.90 -1.18
CA GLU A 101 7.59 13.78 -0.20
C GLU A 101 8.57 14.79 0.40
N ARG A 102 8.06 15.98 0.72
CA ARG A 102 8.80 17.07 1.36
C ARG A 102 8.23 17.36 2.74
N THR A 103 9.09 17.85 3.63
CA THR A 103 8.73 18.20 5.02
C THR A 103 7.68 19.30 5.16
N ASN A 104 7.41 20.06 4.10
CA ASN A 104 6.38 21.10 4.07
C ASN A 104 4.99 20.58 3.64
N GLY A 105 4.79 19.26 3.57
CA GLY A 105 3.53 18.64 3.17
C GLY A 105 3.26 18.68 1.66
N THR A 106 4.25 19.05 0.85
CA THR A 106 4.19 18.96 -0.61
C THR A 106 5.00 17.76 -1.10
N TYR A 107 4.85 17.40 -2.36
CA TYR A 107 5.65 16.35 -2.98
C TYR A 107 6.17 16.78 -4.35
N ARG A 108 7.22 16.10 -4.81
CA ARG A 108 7.69 16.17 -6.20
C ARG A 108 7.27 14.89 -6.90
N GLU A 109 6.53 15.02 -8.00
CA GLU A 109 6.22 13.89 -8.87
C GLU A 109 7.49 13.43 -9.59
N LEU A 110 7.71 12.11 -9.61
CA LEU A 110 8.85 11.47 -10.25
C LEU A 110 8.42 10.79 -11.55
N GLU A 111 7.35 9.99 -11.47
CA GLU A 111 6.79 9.22 -12.58
C GLU A 111 5.28 9.06 -12.39
N THR A 112 4.52 9.02 -13.48
CA THR A 112 3.06 8.90 -13.46
C THR A 112 2.59 7.90 -14.49
N HIS A 113 1.67 7.03 -14.10
CA HIS A 113 1.08 6.04 -14.97
C HIS A 113 -0.44 6.04 -14.88
N VAL A 114 -1.10 5.61 -15.96
CA VAL A 114 -2.54 5.37 -16.00
C VAL A 114 -2.77 3.87 -16.06
N ILE A 115 -3.54 3.35 -15.11
CA ILE A 115 -3.77 1.91 -14.90
C ILE A 115 -5.27 1.66 -14.93
N PRO A 116 -5.76 0.58 -15.56
CA PRO A 116 -7.16 0.20 -15.45
C PRO A 116 -7.56 -0.03 -13.98
N SER A 117 -8.60 0.65 -13.49
CA SER A 117 -9.04 0.59 -12.09
C SER A 117 -9.28 -0.83 -11.62
N GLN A 118 -9.87 -1.66 -12.49
CA GLN A 118 -10.18 -3.05 -12.18
C GLN A 118 -8.91 -3.91 -12.01
N GLU A 119 -7.87 -3.66 -12.82
CA GLU A 119 -6.58 -4.37 -12.71
C GLU A 119 -5.89 -4.02 -11.40
N TYR A 120 -5.87 -2.73 -11.05
CA TYR A 120 -5.34 -2.25 -9.78
C TYR A 120 -6.09 -2.86 -8.58
N ARG A 121 -7.42 -2.71 -8.54
CA ARG A 121 -8.28 -3.22 -7.44
C ARG A 121 -8.10 -4.72 -7.21
N LYS A 122 -8.02 -5.53 -8.27
CA LYS A 122 -7.81 -6.98 -8.17
C LYS A 122 -6.49 -7.32 -7.46
N GLN A 123 -5.38 -6.74 -7.91
CA GLN A 123 -4.07 -7.00 -7.30
C GLN A 123 -3.99 -6.51 -5.86
N ILE A 124 -4.56 -5.34 -5.57
CA ILE A 124 -4.58 -4.78 -4.22
C ILE A 124 -5.45 -5.62 -3.27
N ALA A 125 -6.60 -6.14 -3.72
CA ALA A 125 -7.42 -7.06 -2.94
C ALA A 125 -6.68 -8.36 -2.62
N ASP A 126 -6.03 -8.98 -3.61
CA ASP A 126 -5.28 -10.22 -3.44
C ASP A 126 -4.15 -10.09 -2.40
N ILE A 127 -3.50 -8.92 -2.36
CA ILE A 127 -2.48 -8.57 -1.36
C ILE A 127 -3.10 -8.50 0.04
N GLY A 128 -4.22 -7.77 0.19
CA GLY A 128 -4.92 -7.66 1.47
C GLY A 128 -5.37 -9.01 2.02
N GLU A 129 -5.91 -9.88 1.17
CA GLU A 129 -6.25 -11.25 1.56
C GLU A 129 -5.04 -12.08 1.97
N THR A 130 -3.94 -11.96 1.23
CA THR A 130 -2.70 -12.68 1.52
C THR A 130 -2.13 -12.27 2.87
N TYR A 131 -2.15 -10.96 3.17
CA TYR A 131 -1.79 -10.44 4.48
C TYR A 131 -2.68 -11.05 5.58
N LEU A 132 -4.01 -11.01 5.43
CA LEU A 132 -4.94 -11.53 6.45
C LEU A 132 -4.71 -13.03 6.72
N ARG A 133 -4.50 -13.82 5.67
CA ARG A 133 -4.13 -15.24 5.81
C ARG A 133 -2.79 -15.44 6.50
N PHE A 134 -1.81 -14.60 6.19
CA PHE A 134 -0.46 -14.69 6.77
C PHE A 134 -0.47 -14.42 8.28
N ILE A 135 -1.23 -13.42 8.73
CA ILE A 135 -1.25 -13.01 10.14
C ILE A 135 -2.16 -13.83 11.05
N ALA A 136 -3.08 -14.62 10.49
CA ALA A 136 -4.17 -15.27 11.24
C ALA A 136 -3.70 -16.07 12.46
N ASP A 137 -2.53 -16.70 12.36
CA ASP A 137 -1.95 -17.56 13.42
C ASP A 137 -0.72 -16.92 14.12
N LEU A 138 -0.48 -15.61 13.91
CA LEU A 138 0.66 -14.90 14.49
C LEU A 138 0.25 -14.09 15.74
N ASP A 139 1.10 -14.04 16.77
CA ASP A 139 1.02 -13.01 17.83
C ASP A 139 1.60 -11.70 17.30
N TYR A 140 0.90 -11.10 16.35
CA TYR A 140 1.28 -9.89 15.64
C TYR A 140 0.55 -8.67 16.24
N ARG A 141 1.31 -7.61 16.53
CA ARG A 141 0.82 -6.38 17.16
C ARG A 141 1.20 -5.18 16.29
N PRO A 142 0.29 -4.73 15.40
CA PRO A 142 0.61 -3.69 14.43
C PRO A 142 0.94 -2.36 15.10
N TYR A 143 1.76 -1.55 14.41
CA TYR A 143 2.05 -0.16 14.79
C TYR A 143 0.77 0.66 14.94
N PHE A 144 -0.13 0.58 13.95
CA PHE A 144 -1.49 1.08 14.08
C PHE A 144 -2.38 -0.03 14.64
N GLY A 145 -2.83 0.11 15.89
CA GLY A 145 -3.53 -0.97 16.61
C GLY A 145 -4.78 -1.54 15.92
N ASN A 146 -5.40 -0.81 14.98
CA ASN A 146 -6.58 -1.26 14.24
C ASN A 146 -6.24 -1.79 12.82
N THR A 147 -4.96 -1.93 12.43
CA THR A 147 -4.57 -2.34 11.07
C THR A 147 -5.34 -3.57 10.59
N VAL A 148 -5.43 -4.63 11.40
CA VAL A 148 -6.11 -5.88 11.00
C VAL A 148 -7.56 -5.63 10.63
N LYS A 149 -8.31 -4.96 11.51
CA LYS A 149 -9.73 -4.65 11.30
C LYS A 149 -9.94 -3.76 10.07
N VAL A 150 -9.09 -2.74 9.90
CA VAL A 150 -9.19 -1.83 8.75
C VAL A 150 -8.89 -2.57 7.44
N VAL A 151 -7.89 -3.46 7.42
CA VAL A 151 -7.58 -4.29 6.26
C VAL A 151 -8.76 -5.21 5.92
N GLU A 152 -9.38 -5.87 6.90
CA GLU A 152 -10.57 -6.70 6.69
C GLU A 152 -11.72 -5.91 6.03
N GLU A 153 -12.05 -4.74 6.60
CA GLU A 153 -13.13 -3.88 6.09
C GLU A 153 -12.85 -3.36 4.68
N LEU A 154 -11.60 -3.00 4.36
CA LEU A 154 -11.22 -2.51 3.04
C LEU A 154 -11.22 -3.62 1.99
N VAL A 155 -10.69 -4.81 2.32
CA VAL A 155 -10.73 -5.97 1.42
C VAL A 155 -12.17 -6.33 1.07
N GLU A 156 -13.08 -6.35 2.06
CA GLU A 156 -14.50 -6.59 1.81
C GLU A 156 -15.12 -5.55 0.86
N GLN A 157 -14.82 -4.26 1.09
CA GLN A 157 -15.32 -3.17 0.24
C GLN A 157 -14.79 -3.26 -1.19
N ILE A 158 -13.50 -3.55 -1.38
CA ILE A 158 -12.92 -3.72 -2.73
C ILE A 158 -13.60 -4.88 -3.46
N HIS A 159 -13.86 -5.99 -2.77
CA HIS A 159 -14.59 -7.13 -3.35
C HIS A 159 -16.03 -6.79 -3.73
N LEU A 160 -16.74 -5.99 -2.94
CA LEU A 160 -18.08 -5.53 -3.27
C LEU A 160 -18.06 -4.66 -4.53
N THR A 161 -17.11 -3.74 -4.64
CA THR A 161 -16.91 -2.90 -5.83
C THR A 161 -16.61 -3.75 -7.06
N LEU A 162 -15.66 -4.68 -6.98
CA LEU A 162 -15.29 -5.59 -8.08
C LEU A 162 -16.43 -6.48 -8.58
N ARG A 163 -17.44 -6.76 -7.75
CA ARG A 163 -18.64 -7.54 -8.13
C ARG A 163 -19.74 -6.69 -8.75
N SER A 164 -19.69 -5.37 -8.55
CA SER A 164 -20.68 -4.42 -9.06
C SER A 164 -20.34 -3.85 -10.44
N GLU A 165 -19.09 -4.04 -10.88
CA GLU A 165 -18.58 -3.76 -12.23
C GLU A 165 -18.87 -4.93 -13.20
#